data_AF-A0A8S2ZC05-F1
#
_entry.id   AF-A0A8S2ZC05-F1
#
_cell.length_a   1.000
_cell.length_b   1.000
_cell.length_c   1.000
_cell.angle_alpha   90.00
_cell.angle_beta   90.00
_cell.angle_gamma   90.00
#
_symmetry.space_group_name_H-M   'P 1'
#
loop_
_entity.id
_entity.type
_entity.pdbx_description
1 polymer ?
#
loop_
_entity_poly.entity_id
_entity_poly.type
_entity_poly.pdbx_seq_one_letter_code
_entity_poly.pdbx_strand_id
1 'polypeptide(L)' 'MLKVSEIHTLYYEEVGNPAGKPIVFVHGGPGGGTDSRDRQFFDPQVYRIILYHQRGAGNSTPSACLEENTTWDL' A
#
# COMPACT_ATOMS: atom_id res chain seq x y z
N MET A 1 -7.81 3.89 -5.34
CA MET A 1 -6.72 4.86 -5.64
C MET A 1 -6.89 6.07 -4.74
N LEU A 2 -5.80 6.61 -4.20
CA LEU A 2 -5.79 7.73 -3.25
C LEU A 2 -4.76 8.78 -3.71
N LYS A 3 -5.19 10.00 -4.07
CA LYS A 3 -4.28 11.11 -4.40
C LYS A 3 -3.62 11.61 -3.10
N VAL A 4 -2.29 11.67 -3.05
CA VAL A 4 -1.51 12.06 -1.86
C VAL A 4 -0.59 13.26 -2.08
N SER A 5 -0.38 13.65 -3.33
CA SER A 5 0.22 14.94 -3.71
C SER A 5 -0.27 15.33 -5.10
N GLU A 6 0.22 16.45 -5.63
CA GLU A 6 -0.05 16.82 -7.03
C GLU A 6 0.54 15.84 -8.04
N ILE A 7 1.56 15.05 -7.63
CA ILE A 7 2.24 14.08 -8.48
C ILE A 7 1.69 12.66 -8.22
N HIS A 8 1.56 12.25 -6.96
CA HIS A 8 1.37 10.84 -6.60
C HIS A 8 -0.07 10.44 -6.32
N THR A 9 -0.47 9.30 -6.89
CA THR A 9 -1.71 8.58 -6.55
C THR A 9 -1.39 7.14 -6.15
N LEU A 10 -1.75 6.77 -4.92
CA LEU A 10 -1.46 5.45 -4.38
C LEU A 10 -2.56 4.45 -4.72
N TYR A 11 -2.14 3.27 -5.16
CA TYR A 11 -3.01 2.09 -5.14
C TYR A 11 -3.14 1.58 -3.71
N TYR A 12 -4.36 1.23 -3.33
CA TYR A 12 -4.64 0.52 -2.09
C TYR A 12 -5.82 -0.41 -2.31
N GLU A 13 -5.88 -1.46 -1.51
CA GLU A 13 -7.00 -2.38 -1.43
C GLU A 13 -7.29 -2.75 0.02
N GLU A 14 -8.50 -3.23 0.24
CA GLU A 14 -8.96 -3.69 1.53
C GLU A 14 -9.51 -5.10 1.39
N VAL A 15 -9.08 -6.00 2.27
CA VAL A 15 -9.50 -7.41 2.28
C VAL A 15 -9.78 -7.88 3.72
N GLY A 16 -10.41 -9.05 3.87
CA GLY A 16 -10.78 -9.59 5.16
C GLY A 16 -12.11 -9.04 5.68
N ASN A 17 -12.23 -8.85 6.99
CA ASN A 17 -13.45 -8.43 7.66
C ASN A 17 -13.51 -6.90 7.75
N PRO A 18 -14.46 -6.21 7.07
CA PRO A 18 -14.58 -4.75 7.12
C PRO A 18 -14.84 -4.17 8.51
N ALA A 19 -15.36 -4.98 9.44
CA ALA A 19 -15.58 -4.62 10.85
C ALA A 19 -14.47 -5.17 11.78
N GLY A 20 -13.47 -5.85 11.22
CA GLY A 20 -12.34 -6.41 11.96
C GLY A 20 -11.36 -5.35 12.46
N LYS A 21 -10.38 -5.78 13.25
CA LYS A 21 -9.31 -4.89 13.73
C LYS A 21 -8.51 -4.37 12.53
N PRO A 22 -8.31 -3.05 12.38
CA PRO A 22 -7.61 -2.51 11.22
C PRO A 22 -6.11 -2.76 11.32
N ILE A 23 -5.51 -3.18 10.21
CA ILE A 23 -4.05 -3.25 10.03
C ILE A 23 -3.66 -2.70 8.68
N VAL A 24 -2.43 -2.18 8.59
CA VAL A 24 -1.82 -1.70 7.36
C VAL A 24 -0.58 -2.54 7.10
N PHE A 25 -0.52 -3.19 5.93
CA PHE A 25 0.67 -3.92 5.49
C PHE A 25 1.63 -2.97 4.77
N VAL A 26 2.90 -2.97 5.17
CA VAL A 26 3.96 -2.16 4.57
C VAL A 26 4.94 -3.10 3.86
N HIS A 27 4.95 -3.08 2.54
CA HIS A 27 5.84 -3.91 1.75
C HIS A 27 7.31 -3.46 1.81
N GLY A 28 8.22 -4.38 1.52
CA GLY A 28 9.67 -4.13 1.43
C GLY A 28 10.16 -3.60 0.08
N GLY A 29 11.48 -3.68 -0.14
CA GLY A 29 12.18 -3.19 -1.32
C GLY A 29 13.22 -2.12 -0.96
N PRO A 30 12.92 -0.81 -1.10
CA PRO A 30 11.64 -0.19 -1.46
C PRO A 30 11.25 -0.41 -2.94
N GLY A 31 10.00 -0.10 -3.30
CA GLY A 31 9.49 -0.20 -4.68
C GLY A 31 8.84 -1.54 -5.08
N GLY A 32 8.71 -2.50 -4.15
CA GLY A 32 8.21 -3.85 -4.46
C GLY A 32 6.70 -3.93 -4.77
N GLY A 33 5.87 -3.12 -4.11
CA GLY A 33 4.41 -3.29 -4.14
C GLY A 33 3.96 -4.50 -3.31
N THR A 34 2.70 -4.90 -3.47
CA THR A 34 2.12 -6.07 -2.80
C THR A 34 1.62 -7.11 -3.80
N ASP A 35 1.54 -8.37 -3.37
CA ASP A 35 0.93 -9.47 -4.12
C ASP A 35 -0.09 -10.27 -3.29
N SER A 36 -0.70 -11.28 -3.91
CA SER A 36 -1.80 -12.05 -3.30
C SER A 36 -1.39 -12.84 -2.04
N ARG A 37 -0.10 -13.09 -1.82
CA ARG A 37 0.43 -13.77 -0.63
C ARG A 37 0.47 -12.84 0.57
N ASP A 38 0.64 -11.54 0.36
CA ASP A 38 0.68 -10.55 1.45
C ASP A 38 -0.66 -10.47 2.22
N ARG A 39 -1.76 -10.86 1.58
CA ARG A 39 -3.10 -10.96 2.18
C ARG A 39 -3.22 -12.08 3.21
N GLN A 40 -2.29 -13.04 3.23
CA GLN A 40 -2.40 -14.29 3.97
C GLN A 40 -1.67 -14.27 5.32
N PHE A 41 -1.00 -13.17 5.67
CA PHE A 41 -0.31 -13.04 6.96
C PHE A 41 -1.26 -12.84 8.14
N PHE A 42 -2.51 -12.44 7.89
CA PHE A 42 -3.50 -12.09 8.92
C PHE A 42 -4.78 -12.89 8.73
N ASP A 43 -5.41 -13.28 9.84
CA ASP A 43 -6.71 -13.96 9.82
C ASP A 43 -7.79 -13.02 9.21
N PRO A 44 -8.37 -13.36 8.06
CA PRO A 44 -9.35 -12.51 7.38
C PRO A 44 -10.69 -12.40 8.12
N GLN A 45 -10.99 -13.26 9.10
CA GLN A 45 -12.20 -13.13 9.92
C GLN A 45 -12.02 -12.11 11.06
N VAL A 46 -10.78 -11.91 11.51
CA VAL A 46 -10.45 -11.02 12.63
C VAL A 46 -10.05 -9.63 12.17
N TYR A 47 -9.40 -9.51 11.01
CA TYR A 47 -8.74 -8.27 10.59
C TYR A 47 -9.38 -7.63 9.34
N ARG A 48 -9.44 -6.29 9.36
CA ARG A 48 -9.60 -5.45 8.17
C ARG A 48 -8.20 -5.13 7.64
N ILE A 49 -7.80 -5.79 6.58
CA ILE A 49 -6.43 -5.78 6.06
C ILE A 49 -6.34 -4.73 4.96
N ILE A 50 -5.56 -3.68 5.18
CA ILE A 50 -5.31 -2.63 4.20
C ILE A 50 -3.92 -2.85 3.61
N LEU A 51 -3.85 -3.10 2.31
CA LEU A 51 -2.61 -3.16 1.55
C LEU A 51 -2.52 -1.92 0.66
N TYR A 52 -1.33 -1.37 0.51
CA TYR A 52 -1.10 -0.26 -0.39
C TYR A 52 0.27 -0.37 -1.03
N HIS A 53 0.42 0.27 -2.18
CA HIS A 53 1.69 0.38 -2.85
C HIS A 53 2.29 1.77 -2.56
N GLN A 54 3.54 1.81 -2.10
CA GLN A 54 4.27 3.05 -1.88
C GLN A 54 4.42 3.86 -3.18
N ARG A 55 4.85 5.12 -3.07
CA ARG A 55 5.07 6.02 -4.23
C ARG A 55 5.97 5.33 -5.27
N GLY A 56 5.56 5.38 -6.53
CA GLY A 56 6.28 4.74 -7.64
C GLY A 56 6.28 3.21 -7.68
N ALA A 57 5.66 2.52 -6.73
CA ALA A 57 5.68 1.06 -6.64
C ALA A 57 4.42 0.40 -7.25
N GLY A 58 4.60 -0.74 -7.92
CA GLY A 58 3.52 -1.53 -8.51
C GLY A 58 2.48 -0.69 -9.27
N ASN A 59 1.20 -0.80 -8.86
CA ASN A 59 0.07 -0.07 -9.42
C ASN A 59 -0.10 1.38 -8.94
N SER A 60 0.76 1.91 -8.05
CA SER A 60 0.75 3.34 -7.73
C SER A 60 1.32 4.14 -8.91
N THR A 61 0.80 5.35 -9.11
CA THR A 61 1.18 6.20 -10.23
C THR A 61 1.82 7.50 -9.77
N PRO A 62 2.82 8.02 -10.51
CA PRO A 62 3.42 7.44 -11.71
C PRO A 62 4.40 6.31 -11.37
N SER A 63 4.47 5.27 -12.20
CA SER A 63 5.36 4.12 -11.98
C SER A 63 6.84 4.54 -11.99
N ALA A 64 7.63 4.01 -11.05
CA ALA A 64 9.05 4.29 -10.86
C ALA A 64 9.42 5.77 -10.63
N CYS A 65 8.44 6.64 -10.30
CA CYS A 65 8.70 8.05 -10.02
C CYS A 65 9.48 8.23 -8.71
N LEU A 66 10.58 8.99 -8.78
CA LEU A 66 11.44 9.32 -7.64
C LEU A 66 11.19 10.73 -7.08
N GLU A 67 10.43 11.57 -7.79
CA GLU A 67 10.06 12.91 -7.33
C GLU A 67 9.19 12.80 -6.07
N GLU A 68 9.47 13.62 -5.04
CA GLU A 68 8.84 13.51 -3.72
C GLU A 68 8.83 12.07 -3.13
N ASN A 69 9.79 11.21 -3.50
CA ASN A 69 9.86 9.81 -3.05
C ASN A 69 11.10 9.59 -2.17
N THR A 70 11.23 10.44 -1.16
CA THR A 70 12.36 10.47 -0.24
C THR A 70 11.84 10.46 1.19
N THR A 71 12.52 9.72 2.06
CA THR A 71 12.17 9.68 3.48
C THR A 71 12.65 10.91 4.25
N TRP A 72 13.54 11.72 3.65
CA TRP A 72 14.12 12.89 4.32
C TRP A 72 13.13 14.04 4.49
N ASP A 73 12.06 14.06 3.70
CA ASP A 73 11.05 15.11 3.70
C ASP A 73 9.80 14.74 4.53
N LEU A 74 9.85 13.64 5.29
CA LEU A 74 8.74 13.07 6.09
C LEU A 74 8.91 13.25 7.60
#